data_AF-A0A7J4ECF4-F1
#
_entry.id   AF-A0A7J4ECF4-F1
#
_cell.length_a   1.000
_cell.length_b   1.000
_cell.length_c   1.000
_cell.angle_alpha   90.00
_cell.angle_beta   90.00
_cell.angle_gamma   90.00
#
_symmetry.space_group_name_H-M   'P 1'
#
loop_
_entity.id
_entity.type
_entity.pdbx_description
1 polymer ?
#
loop_
_entity_poly.entity_id
_entity_poly.type
_entity_poly.pdbx_seq_one_letter_code
_entity_poly.pdbx_strand_id
1 'polypeptide(L)'
;MSRSIETMQILSRSNAHKLASEIHQRYNIGQHPIPIETIAQGEGAIIKYPPILSEGSLVRNKDVYIIKINRMFHPYRQRFTIAHELGHVLLDRLYKKFADTNECLIGRFTNKNKEERFCDSFASFLLIPDKAIVEFSEWRGISIREVIKKAHKLKVSLTPLVWRVLEQAPYESGFIWFRMMPKPADPNDIKLRLDWGVFPKSERIYLPKYDSVPRSSPIYQAFGNSEEKIHKNVKIDFGNLRGSRNLIVKAIGKAVLTIVLPKEIDPNIILKRDKDSLLPFMEGDELKGDADGNFT
;
A
#
# COMPACT_ATOMS: atom_id res chain seq x y z
N MET A 1 -30.12 17.15 -6.56
CA MET A 1 -29.66 16.20 -5.52
C MET A 1 -29.30 14.81 -6.07
N SER A 2 -29.88 14.31 -7.17
CA SER A 2 -29.51 12.97 -7.71
C SER A 2 -28.15 12.89 -8.42
N ARG A 3 -27.73 13.96 -9.11
CA ARG A 3 -26.51 13.94 -9.97
C ARG A 3 -25.17 13.89 -9.22
N SER A 4 -25.10 14.46 -8.00
CA SER A 4 -23.92 14.33 -7.13
C SER A 4 -23.75 12.91 -6.59
N ILE A 5 -24.83 12.14 -6.53
CA ILE A 5 -24.85 10.74 -6.07
C ILE A 5 -24.26 9.83 -7.15
N GLU A 6 -24.56 10.06 -8.44
CA GLU A 6 -24.00 9.30 -9.58
C GLU A 6 -22.48 9.48 -9.71
N THR A 7 -21.97 10.72 -9.63
CA THR A 7 -20.51 10.95 -9.63
C THR A 7 -19.84 10.34 -8.40
N MET A 8 -20.49 10.37 -7.24
CA MET A 8 -20.01 9.70 -6.02
C MET A 8 -20.02 8.18 -6.11
N GLN A 9 -20.95 7.58 -6.86
CA GLN A 9 -20.96 6.15 -7.13
C GLN A 9 -19.79 5.75 -8.02
N ILE A 10 -19.48 6.53 -9.07
CA ILE A 10 -18.36 6.26 -10.00
C ILE A 10 -17.03 6.20 -9.24
N LEU A 11 -16.75 7.20 -8.38
CA LEU A 11 -15.50 7.31 -7.62
C LEU A 11 -15.42 6.37 -6.39
N SER A 12 -16.21 5.30 -6.38
CA SER A 12 -16.16 4.31 -5.32
C SER A 12 -15.00 3.33 -5.50
N ARG A 13 -14.47 2.84 -4.38
CA ARG A 13 -13.43 1.79 -4.36
C ARG A 13 -13.88 0.50 -5.07
N SER A 14 -15.16 0.15 -4.97
CA SER A 14 -15.74 -1.00 -5.68
C SER A 14 -15.63 -0.81 -7.20
N ASN A 15 -15.88 0.39 -7.71
CA ASN A 15 -15.71 0.67 -9.13
C ASN A 15 -14.24 0.73 -9.56
N ALA A 16 -13.34 1.19 -8.69
CA ALA A 16 -11.90 1.06 -8.95
C ALA A 16 -11.48 -0.41 -9.11
N HIS A 17 -12.04 -1.31 -8.30
CA HIS A 17 -11.82 -2.75 -8.43
C HIS A 17 -12.34 -3.32 -9.75
N LYS A 18 -13.57 -2.95 -10.13
CA LYS A 18 -14.18 -3.39 -11.40
C LYS A 18 -13.36 -2.92 -12.59
N LEU A 19 -12.95 -1.65 -12.60
CA LEU A 19 -12.13 -1.08 -13.67
C LEU A 19 -10.77 -1.79 -13.78
N ALA A 20 -10.11 -2.08 -12.65
CA ALA A 20 -8.89 -2.88 -12.65
C ALA A 20 -9.13 -4.28 -13.24
N SER A 21 -10.24 -4.94 -12.88
CA SER A 21 -10.62 -6.26 -13.41
C SER A 21 -10.88 -6.23 -14.92
N GLU A 22 -11.53 -5.18 -15.42
CA GLU A 22 -11.73 -4.97 -16.86
C GLU A 22 -10.40 -4.83 -17.61
N ILE A 23 -9.43 -4.12 -17.04
CA ILE A 23 -8.07 -4.01 -17.60
C ILE A 23 -7.38 -5.38 -17.59
N HIS A 24 -7.48 -6.16 -16.50
CA HIS A 24 -6.95 -7.52 -16.45
C HIS A 24 -7.53 -8.41 -17.55
N GLN A 25 -8.84 -8.31 -17.81
CA GLN A 25 -9.49 -9.07 -18.87
C GLN A 25 -9.07 -8.59 -20.26
N ARG A 26 -9.08 -7.26 -20.50
CA ARG A 26 -8.76 -6.65 -21.79
C ARG A 26 -7.34 -6.98 -22.28
N TYR A 27 -6.38 -7.01 -21.35
CA TYR A 27 -4.98 -7.31 -21.65
C TYR A 27 -4.59 -8.77 -21.39
N ASN A 28 -5.57 -9.64 -21.08
CA ASN A 28 -5.37 -11.06 -20.76
C ASN A 28 -4.22 -11.29 -19.77
N ILE A 29 -4.25 -10.56 -18.66
CA ILE A 29 -3.16 -10.55 -17.68
C ILE A 29 -3.17 -11.86 -16.89
N GLY A 30 -2.20 -12.74 -17.19
CA GLY A 30 -2.05 -14.03 -16.53
C GLY A 30 -0.84 -14.16 -15.61
N GLN A 31 0.09 -13.19 -15.61
CA GLN A 31 1.38 -13.32 -14.91
C GLN A 31 1.80 -12.00 -14.24
N HIS A 32 2.66 -12.15 -13.23
CA HIS A 32 3.32 -11.07 -12.53
C HIS A 32 4.82 -11.01 -12.90
N PRO A 33 5.44 -9.81 -12.87
CA PRO A 33 4.86 -8.51 -12.56
C PRO A 33 3.91 -8.01 -13.66
N ILE A 34 2.90 -7.23 -13.29
CA ILE A 34 1.95 -6.64 -14.23
C ILE A 34 2.70 -5.71 -15.21
N PRO A 35 2.53 -5.85 -16.53
CA PRO A 35 3.24 -5.04 -17.53
C PRO A 35 2.62 -3.64 -17.65
N ILE A 36 2.73 -2.85 -16.58
CA ILE A 36 1.99 -1.58 -16.43
C ILE A 36 2.30 -0.57 -17.54
N GLU A 37 3.53 -0.54 -18.05
CA GLU A 37 3.90 0.35 -19.15
C GLU A 37 3.19 -0.02 -20.45
N THR A 38 3.17 -1.31 -20.80
CA THR A 38 2.48 -1.83 -21.98
C THR A 38 0.98 -1.56 -21.89
N ILE A 39 0.39 -1.72 -20.71
CA ILE A 39 -1.03 -1.43 -20.47
C ILE A 39 -1.30 0.06 -20.67
N ALA A 40 -0.51 0.95 -20.04
CA ALA A 40 -0.70 2.38 -20.17
C ALA A 40 -0.52 2.87 -21.63
N GLN A 41 0.44 2.31 -22.36
CA GLN A 41 0.64 2.57 -23.79
C GLN A 41 -0.52 2.06 -24.65
N GLY A 42 -1.02 0.85 -24.37
CA GLY A 42 -2.21 0.30 -25.04
C GLY A 42 -3.47 1.14 -24.76
N GLU A 43 -3.55 1.72 -23.55
CA GLU A 43 -4.53 2.73 -23.19
C GLU A 43 -4.18 4.11 -23.75
N GLY A 44 -3.26 4.25 -24.70
CA GLY A 44 -2.98 5.51 -25.41
C GLY A 44 -2.26 6.58 -24.58
N ALA A 45 -1.61 6.21 -23.48
CA ALA A 45 -0.76 7.09 -22.70
C ALA A 45 0.72 6.93 -23.07
N ILE A 46 1.44 8.04 -23.20
CA ILE A 46 2.88 8.07 -23.42
C ILE A 46 3.57 8.22 -22.07
N ILE A 47 4.52 7.34 -21.76
CA ILE A 47 5.27 7.38 -20.50
C ILE A 47 6.61 8.07 -20.72
N LYS A 48 6.98 8.96 -19.81
CA LYS A 48 8.29 9.64 -19.79
C LYS A 48 8.87 9.60 -18.38
N TYR A 49 10.20 9.54 -18.30
CA TYR A 49 10.94 9.48 -17.03
C TYR A 49 11.81 10.73 -16.76
N PRO A 50 11.23 11.95 -16.69
CA PRO A 50 12.00 13.16 -16.43
C PRO A 50 12.45 13.24 -14.96
N PRO A 51 13.51 14.01 -14.65
CA PRO A 51 13.73 14.49 -13.29
C PRO A 51 12.68 15.56 -12.97
N ILE A 52 11.74 15.24 -12.08
CA ILE A 52 10.72 16.18 -11.59
C ILE A 52 10.69 16.14 -10.06
N LEU A 53 10.08 17.14 -9.41
CA LEU A 53 10.02 17.19 -7.95
C LEU A 53 8.95 16.25 -7.36
N SER A 54 7.82 16.08 -8.06
CA SER A 54 6.77 15.13 -7.65
C SER A 54 7.15 13.69 -7.97
N GLU A 55 6.38 12.72 -7.48
CA GLU A 55 6.49 11.31 -7.90
C GLU A 55 6.09 11.10 -9.36
N GLY A 56 4.97 11.73 -9.71
CA GLY A 56 4.34 11.64 -11.02
C GLY A 56 3.65 12.94 -11.40
N SER A 57 3.29 13.03 -12.68
CA SER A 57 2.39 14.05 -13.18
C SER A 57 1.77 13.58 -14.49
N LEU A 58 0.45 13.70 -14.60
CA LEU A 58 -0.26 13.58 -15.86
C LEU A 58 -0.36 14.93 -16.57
N VAL A 59 0.16 14.98 -17.80
CA VAL A 59 -0.04 16.10 -18.72
C VAL A 59 -0.97 15.65 -19.84
N ARG A 60 -2.06 16.39 -20.02
CA ARG A 60 -3.00 16.17 -21.12
C ARG A 60 -2.84 17.25 -22.17
N ASN A 61 -2.67 16.84 -23.42
CA ASN A 61 -2.71 17.73 -24.58
C ASN A 61 -3.69 17.17 -25.62
N LYS A 62 -4.86 17.81 -25.73
CA LYS A 62 -6.00 17.32 -26.52
C LYS A 62 -6.42 15.90 -26.11
N ASP A 63 -6.11 14.92 -26.97
CA ASP A 63 -6.41 13.50 -26.77
C ASP A 63 -5.16 12.65 -26.48
N VAL A 64 -4.00 13.30 -26.38
CA VAL A 64 -2.75 12.65 -25.97
C VAL A 64 -2.55 12.83 -24.47
N TYR A 65 -2.33 11.72 -23.79
CA TYR A 65 -1.98 11.68 -22.37
C TYR A 65 -0.48 11.39 -22.24
N ILE A 66 0.23 12.20 -21.46
CA ILE A 66 1.65 12.02 -21.16
C ILE A 66 1.79 11.83 -19.65
N ILE A 67 2.14 10.62 -19.24
CA ILE A 67 2.47 10.27 -17.87
C ILE A 67 3.95 10.54 -17.66
N LYS A 68 4.28 11.48 -16.77
CA LYS A 68 5.66 11.76 -16.35
C LYS A 68 5.90 11.09 -15.01
N ILE A 69 6.98 10.32 -14.91
CA ILE A 69 7.39 9.64 -13.69
C ILE A 69 8.77 10.13 -13.28
N ASN A 70 8.95 10.44 -12.02
CA ASN A 70 10.26 10.81 -11.53
C ASN A 70 11.18 9.59 -11.48
N ARG A 71 12.21 9.62 -12.34
CA ARG A 71 13.21 8.56 -12.49
C ARG A 71 14.03 8.26 -11.23
N MET A 72 14.02 9.17 -10.24
CA MET A 72 14.82 9.03 -9.01
C MET A 72 14.17 8.10 -7.98
N PHE A 73 12.87 7.83 -8.08
CA PHE A 73 12.19 6.92 -7.16
C PHE A 73 12.47 5.46 -7.49
N HIS A 74 12.32 4.58 -6.51
CA HIS A 74 12.49 3.14 -6.69
C HIS A 74 11.52 2.60 -7.76
N PRO A 75 11.93 1.62 -8.60
CA PRO A 75 11.08 1.07 -9.66
C PRO A 75 9.70 0.58 -9.18
N TYR A 76 9.58 0.07 -7.95
CA TYR A 76 8.30 -0.37 -7.41
C TYR A 76 7.32 0.80 -7.18
N ARG A 77 7.84 1.95 -6.73
CA ARG A 77 7.05 3.18 -6.58
C ARG A 77 6.68 3.76 -7.95
N GLN A 78 7.64 3.80 -8.89
CA GLN A 78 7.38 4.20 -10.27
C GLN A 78 6.22 3.41 -10.89
N ARG A 79 6.19 2.08 -10.69
CA ARG A 79 5.10 1.20 -11.18
C ARG A 79 3.74 1.57 -10.58
N PHE A 80 3.70 1.86 -9.28
CA PHE A 80 2.48 2.33 -8.61
C PHE A 80 2.03 3.68 -9.16
N THR A 81 2.95 4.63 -9.30
CA THR A 81 2.66 5.95 -9.87
C THR A 81 2.14 5.85 -11.31
N ILE A 82 2.71 5.00 -12.18
CA ILE A 82 2.18 4.77 -13.54
C ILE A 82 0.74 4.25 -13.47
N ALA A 83 0.46 3.28 -12.60
CA ALA A 83 -0.88 2.74 -12.45
C ALA A 83 -1.88 3.78 -11.89
N HIS A 84 -1.43 4.64 -10.96
CA HIS A 84 -2.23 5.74 -10.42
C HIS A 84 -2.58 6.75 -11.52
N GLU A 85 -1.59 7.21 -12.29
CA GLU A 85 -1.80 8.17 -13.37
C GLU A 85 -2.63 7.58 -14.51
N LEU A 86 -2.50 6.27 -14.78
CA LEU A 86 -3.39 5.55 -15.68
C LEU A 86 -4.85 5.58 -15.18
N GLY A 87 -5.07 5.50 -13.86
CA GLY A 87 -6.39 5.71 -13.25
C GLY A 87 -7.00 7.05 -13.63
N HIS A 88 -6.22 8.13 -13.57
CA HIS A 88 -6.67 9.46 -14.03
C HIS A 88 -6.97 9.51 -15.53
N VAL A 89 -6.16 8.86 -16.38
CA VAL A 89 -6.43 8.77 -17.83
C VAL A 89 -7.79 8.11 -18.09
N LEU A 90 -8.07 6.99 -17.42
CA LEU A 90 -9.31 6.24 -17.59
C LEU A 90 -10.52 7.03 -17.05
N LEU A 91 -10.38 7.70 -15.89
CA LEU A 91 -11.43 8.56 -15.35
C LEU A 91 -11.78 9.71 -16.28
N ASP A 92 -10.78 10.42 -16.83
CA ASP A 92 -11.04 11.53 -17.74
C ASP A 92 -11.76 11.09 -19.03
N ARG A 93 -11.46 9.88 -19.54
CA ARG A 93 -12.19 9.29 -20.66
C ARG A 93 -13.63 8.93 -20.32
N LEU A 94 -13.85 8.35 -19.14
CA LEU A 94 -15.20 8.09 -18.65
C LEU A 94 -15.99 9.40 -18.57
N TYR A 95 -15.40 10.46 -18.00
CA TYR A 95 -16.03 11.77 -17.92
C TYR A 95 -16.38 12.38 -19.28
N LYS A 96 -15.51 12.26 -20.29
CA LYS A 96 -15.82 12.68 -21.67
C LYS A 96 -17.01 11.92 -22.23
N LYS A 97 -17.02 10.59 -22.10
CA LYS A 97 -18.09 9.73 -22.60
C LYS A 97 -19.46 10.11 -22.03
N PHE A 98 -19.52 10.42 -20.73
CA PHE A 98 -20.74 10.90 -20.08
C PHE A 98 -21.15 12.31 -20.52
N ALA A 99 -20.18 13.20 -20.74
CA ALA A 99 -20.48 14.54 -21.27
C ALA A 99 -21.12 14.48 -22.67
N ASP A 100 -20.66 13.55 -23.51
CA ASP A 100 -21.17 13.36 -24.87
C ASP A 100 -22.58 12.71 -24.91
N THR A 101 -22.99 11.98 -23.86
CA THR A 101 -24.32 11.36 -23.73
C THR A 101 -25.40 12.29 -23.14
N ASN A 102 -25.16 13.60 -23.05
CA ASN A 102 -25.97 14.57 -22.29
C ASN A 102 -26.11 14.25 -20.78
N GLU A 103 -25.31 13.31 -20.26
CA GLU A 103 -25.15 13.05 -18.83
C GLU A 103 -24.10 14.02 -18.28
N CYS A 104 -24.47 15.30 -18.22
CA CYS A 104 -23.54 16.40 -17.96
C CYS A 104 -22.89 16.29 -16.56
N LEU A 105 -21.66 15.76 -16.50
CA LEU A 105 -20.83 15.69 -15.29
C LEU A 105 -20.13 17.03 -15.02
N ILE A 106 -20.87 18.02 -14.54
CA ILE A 106 -20.29 19.26 -14.02
C ILE A 106 -19.77 18.97 -12.60
N GLY A 107 -18.53 18.46 -12.51
CA GLY A 107 -17.94 18.07 -11.23
C GLY A 107 -16.41 18.11 -11.15
N ARG A 108 -15.71 18.57 -12.20
CA ARG A 108 -14.24 18.56 -12.31
C ARG A 108 -13.46 19.26 -11.18
N PHE A 109 -14.14 19.99 -10.29
CA PHE A 109 -13.50 20.76 -9.22
C PHE A 109 -13.96 20.43 -7.79
N THR A 110 -14.94 19.53 -7.58
CA THR A 110 -15.55 19.36 -6.24
C THR A 110 -15.12 18.09 -5.48
N ASN A 111 -14.32 17.20 -6.06
CA ASN A 111 -13.95 15.95 -5.39
C ASN A 111 -12.54 15.42 -5.69
N LYS A 112 -11.53 16.31 -5.85
CA LYS A 112 -10.13 15.91 -6.05
C LYS A 112 -9.70 14.77 -5.10
N ASN A 113 -9.98 14.90 -3.81
CA ASN A 113 -9.66 13.86 -2.82
C ASN A 113 -10.29 12.48 -3.10
N LYS A 114 -11.48 12.41 -3.72
CA LYS A 114 -12.10 11.13 -4.09
C LYS A 114 -11.50 10.56 -5.38
N GLU A 115 -11.14 11.42 -6.33
CA GLU A 115 -10.41 10.99 -7.54
C GLU A 115 -9.05 10.39 -7.16
N GLU A 116 -8.27 11.07 -6.32
CA GLU A 116 -6.97 10.55 -5.84
C GLU A 116 -7.15 9.19 -5.14
N ARG A 117 -8.13 9.06 -4.23
CA ARG A 117 -8.44 7.79 -3.55
C ARG A 117 -8.91 6.70 -4.51
N PHE A 118 -9.63 7.06 -5.56
CA PHE A 118 -10.05 6.14 -6.60
C PHE A 118 -8.83 5.65 -7.39
N CYS A 119 -7.94 6.56 -7.80
CA CYS A 119 -6.71 6.25 -8.53
C CYS A 119 -5.76 5.38 -7.71
N ASP A 120 -5.59 5.67 -6.42
CA ASP A 120 -4.82 4.82 -5.49
C ASP A 120 -5.44 3.42 -5.35
N SER A 121 -6.77 3.34 -5.21
CA SER A 121 -7.48 2.07 -5.15
C SER A 121 -7.32 1.29 -6.44
N PHE A 122 -7.49 1.94 -7.58
CA PHE A 122 -7.35 1.35 -8.91
C PHE A 122 -5.93 0.82 -9.12
N ALA A 123 -4.90 1.62 -8.82
CA ALA A 123 -3.50 1.21 -8.90
C ALA A 123 -3.22 -0.02 -8.03
N SER A 124 -3.73 -0.02 -6.81
CA SER A 124 -3.59 -1.13 -5.87
C SER A 124 -4.25 -2.41 -6.39
N PHE A 125 -5.49 -2.34 -6.90
CA PHE A 125 -6.18 -3.50 -7.48
C PHE A 125 -5.54 -4.00 -8.78
N LEU A 126 -5.08 -3.09 -9.62
CA LEU A 126 -4.45 -3.44 -10.90
C LEU A 126 -3.13 -4.17 -10.66
N LEU A 127 -2.27 -3.65 -9.79
CA LEU A 127 -0.96 -4.24 -9.50
C LEU A 127 -1.04 -5.45 -8.57
N ILE A 128 -2.03 -5.50 -7.68
CA ILE A 128 -2.19 -6.49 -6.61
C ILE A 128 -3.61 -7.09 -6.65
N PRO A 129 -3.90 -7.94 -7.67
CA PRO A 129 -5.21 -8.55 -7.84
C PRO A 129 -5.49 -9.55 -6.71
N ASP A 130 -6.77 -9.79 -6.42
CA ASP A 130 -7.19 -10.60 -5.27
C ASP A 130 -6.54 -12.00 -5.26
N LYS A 131 -6.43 -12.63 -6.42
CA LYS A 131 -5.81 -13.96 -6.59
C LYS A 131 -4.32 -13.99 -6.22
N ALA A 132 -3.60 -12.86 -6.28
CA ALA A 132 -2.17 -12.81 -5.99
C ALA A 132 -1.85 -12.91 -4.49
N ILE A 133 -2.83 -12.59 -3.64
CA ILE A 133 -2.68 -12.49 -2.18
C ILE A 133 -3.58 -13.45 -1.41
N VAL A 134 -4.29 -14.36 -2.10
CA VAL A 134 -5.23 -15.30 -1.49
C VAL A 134 -4.61 -16.17 -0.39
N GLU A 135 -3.31 -16.48 -0.48
CA GLU A 135 -2.56 -17.26 0.51
C GLU A 135 -2.47 -16.59 1.89
N PHE A 136 -2.69 -15.26 1.96
CA PHE A 136 -2.71 -14.50 3.20
C PHE A 136 -4.12 -14.32 3.79
N SER A 137 -5.18 -14.66 3.03
CA SER A 137 -6.56 -14.28 3.33
C SER A 137 -7.11 -14.82 4.66
N GLU A 138 -6.54 -15.90 5.22
CA GLU A 138 -6.98 -16.52 6.48
C GLU A 138 -5.89 -16.58 7.55
N TRP A 139 -4.88 -15.70 7.51
CA TRP A 139 -3.74 -15.73 8.45
C TRP A 139 -2.88 -17.00 8.38
N ARG A 140 -3.18 -17.95 7.49
CA ARG A 140 -2.49 -19.25 7.35
C ARG A 140 -1.08 -19.14 6.77
N GLY A 141 -0.74 -18.01 6.12
CA GLY A 141 0.55 -17.78 5.47
C GLY A 141 1.18 -16.43 5.80
N ILE A 142 0.66 -15.71 6.80
CA ILE A 142 1.14 -14.36 7.09
C ILE A 142 2.37 -14.40 7.98
N SER A 143 3.52 -14.15 7.37
CA SER A 143 4.78 -13.80 8.01
C SER A 143 5.30 -12.54 7.33
N ILE A 144 6.12 -11.75 8.03
CA ILE A 144 6.71 -10.54 7.45
C ILE A 144 7.60 -10.94 6.27
N ARG A 145 8.31 -12.06 6.40
CA ARG A 145 9.13 -12.62 5.33
C ARG A 145 8.34 -12.99 4.07
N GLU A 146 7.21 -13.70 4.19
CA GLU A 146 6.42 -14.09 3.02
C GLU A 146 5.76 -12.88 2.35
N VAL A 147 5.34 -11.88 3.12
CA VAL A 147 4.83 -10.61 2.57
C VAL A 147 5.92 -9.88 1.78
N ILE A 148 7.16 -9.81 2.28
CA ILE A 148 8.29 -9.21 1.55
C ILE A 148 8.61 -10.00 0.28
N LYS A 149 8.71 -11.33 0.35
CA LYS A 149 8.92 -12.17 -0.84
C LYS A 149 7.84 -11.94 -1.88
N LYS A 150 6.58 -11.81 -1.46
CA LYS A 150 5.47 -11.49 -2.36
C LYS A 150 5.64 -10.10 -2.98
N ALA A 151 6.03 -9.08 -2.22
CA ALA A 151 6.28 -7.73 -2.74
C ALA A 151 7.31 -7.75 -3.88
N HIS A 152 8.44 -8.43 -3.69
CA HIS A 152 9.45 -8.60 -4.73
C HIS A 152 8.92 -9.36 -5.96
N LYS A 153 8.16 -10.45 -5.75
CA LYS A 153 7.56 -11.23 -6.84
C LYS A 153 6.60 -10.38 -7.69
N LEU A 154 5.79 -9.53 -7.04
CA LEU A 154 4.83 -8.65 -7.72
C LEU A 154 5.49 -7.35 -8.26
N LYS A 155 6.72 -7.05 -7.81
CA LYS A 155 7.44 -5.79 -8.03
C LYS A 155 6.61 -4.57 -7.60
N VAL A 156 6.13 -4.60 -6.36
CA VAL A 156 5.34 -3.53 -5.73
C VAL A 156 5.92 -3.19 -4.36
N SER A 157 5.71 -1.96 -3.90
CA SER A 157 6.12 -1.53 -2.56
C SER A 157 5.37 -2.32 -1.49
N LEU A 158 5.94 -2.41 -0.29
CA LEU A 158 5.35 -3.21 0.79
C LEU A 158 4.02 -2.62 1.29
N THR A 159 3.93 -1.29 1.36
CA THR A 159 2.76 -0.54 1.83
C THR A 159 1.46 -0.94 1.10
N PRO A 160 1.33 -0.81 -0.24
CA PRO A 160 0.10 -1.19 -0.94
C PRO A 160 -0.19 -2.69 -0.86
N LEU A 161 0.84 -3.56 -0.80
CA LEU A 161 0.65 -5.00 -0.65
C LEU A 161 0.02 -5.34 0.71
N VAL A 162 0.59 -4.82 1.78
CA VAL A 162 0.10 -5.02 3.14
C VAL A 162 -1.33 -4.51 3.28
N TRP A 163 -1.62 -3.33 2.73
CA TRP A 163 -2.98 -2.79 2.73
C TRP A 163 -3.96 -3.80 2.12
N ARG A 164 -3.64 -4.35 0.95
CA ARG A 164 -4.48 -5.31 0.23
C ARG A 164 -4.64 -6.64 0.98
N VAL A 165 -3.56 -7.14 1.58
CA VAL A 165 -3.58 -8.35 2.42
C VAL A 165 -4.51 -8.17 3.61
N LEU A 166 -4.34 -7.10 4.39
CA LEU A 166 -5.12 -6.85 5.61
C LEU A 166 -6.58 -6.54 5.32
N GLU A 167 -6.86 -5.92 4.17
CA GLU A 167 -8.22 -5.65 3.72
C GLU A 167 -9.02 -6.93 3.44
N GLN A 168 -8.39 -7.93 2.83
CA GLN A 168 -9.03 -9.22 2.56
C GLN A 168 -9.16 -10.09 3.80
N ALA A 169 -8.32 -9.89 4.80
CA ALA A 169 -8.32 -10.70 6.02
C ALA A 169 -9.67 -10.61 6.75
N PRO A 170 -10.21 -11.70 7.34
CA PRO A 170 -11.56 -11.70 7.90
C PRO A 170 -11.74 -10.72 9.06
N TYR A 171 -10.73 -10.61 9.93
CA TYR A 171 -10.79 -9.87 11.19
C TYR A 171 -9.98 -8.57 11.15
N GLU A 172 -10.27 -7.66 12.09
CA GLU A 172 -9.48 -6.43 12.28
C GLU A 172 -8.02 -6.79 12.56
N SER A 173 -7.15 -6.18 11.80
CA SER A 173 -5.71 -6.30 11.93
C SER A 173 -5.05 -5.06 11.38
N GLY A 174 -3.78 -4.91 11.69
CA GLY A 174 -3.03 -3.78 11.20
C GLY A 174 -1.57 -4.09 11.00
N PHE A 175 -0.91 -3.09 10.46
CA PHE A 175 0.51 -3.11 10.24
C PHE A 175 1.07 -1.76 10.62
N ILE A 176 2.17 -1.76 11.33
CA ILE A 176 2.81 -0.55 11.85
C ILE A 176 4.30 -0.62 11.55
N TRP A 177 4.80 0.47 10.98
CA TRP A 177 6.21 0.75 10.79
C TRP A 177 6.72 1.64 11.91
N PHE A 178 7.79 1.20 12.55
CA PHE A 178 8.56 2.02 13.46
C PHE A 178 9.93 2.29 12.85
N ARG A 179 10.46 3.50 13.03
CA ARG A 179 11.79 3.90 12.53
C ARG A 179 12.58 4.60 13.62
N MET A 180 13.89 4.41 13.61
CA MET A 180 14.78 5.24 14.41
C MET A 180 14.81 6.64 13.80
N MET A 181 14.16 7.61 14.46
CA MET A 181 14.05 8.97 13.94
C MET A 181 13.91 10.02 15.07
N PRO A 182 14.34 11.27 14.82
CA PRO A 182 14.12 12.35 15.75
C PRO A 182 12.65 12.77 15.79
N LYS A 183 12.30 13.62 16.76
CA LYS A 183 11.05 14.37 16.72
C LYS A 183 11.28 15.64 15.89
N PRO A 184 10.32 16.11 15.07
CA PRO A 184 10.50 17.36 14.32
C PRO A 184 10.86 18.58 15.19
N ALA A 185 10.35 18.61 16.42
CA ALA A 185 10.63 19.67 17.40
C ALA A 185 11.98 19.52 18.11
N ASP A 186 12.60 18.33 18.08
CA ASP A 186 13.89 18.05 18.71
C ASP A 186 14.70 17.07 17.84
N PRO A 187 15.56 17.60 16.95
CA PRO A 187 16.42 16.80 16.07
C PRO A 187 17.39 15.87 16.80
N ASN A 188 17.68 16.10 18.08
CA ASN A 188 18.63 15.29 18.85
C ASN A 188 17.93 14.13 19.58
N ASP A 189 16.60 14.17 19.77
CA ASP A 189 15.83 13.11 20.44
C ASP A 189 15.52 11.93 19.50
N ILE A 190 16.55 11.19 19.12
CA ILE A 190 16.45 10.01 18.25
C ILE A 190 15.95 8.82 19.07
N LYS A 191 14.76 8.32 18.73
CA LYS A 191 14.12 7.14 19.35
C LYS A 191 13.49 6.27 18.28
N LEU A 192 13.17 5.03 18.62
CA LEU A 192 12.29 4.21 17.80
C LEU A 192 10.88 4.78 17.90
N ARG A 193 10.31 5.22 16.78
CA ARG A 193 9.04 5.94 16.74
C ARG A 193 8.12 5.41 15.65
N LEU A 194 6.81 5.54 15.87
CA LEU A 194 5.79 5.23 14.88
C LEU A 194 5.97 6.17 13.68
N ASP A 195 6.24 5.59 12.51
CA ASP A 195 6.41 6.32 11.25
C ASP A 195 5.14 6.28 10.40
N TRP A 196 4.56 5.09 10.30
CA TRP A 196 3.34 4.86 9.54
C TRP A 196 2.60 3.62 10.07
N GLY A 197 1.30 3.53 9.82
CA GLY A 197 0.56 2.30 10.04
C GLY A 197 -0.80 2.32 9.39
N VAL A 198 -1.38 1.14 9.22
CA VAL A 198 -2.65 0.93 8.53
C VAL A 198 -3.49 -0.13 9.23
N PHE A 199 -4.80 0.13 9.28
CA PHE A 199 -5.84 -0.81 9.72
C PHE A 199 -7.03 -0.70 8.76
N PRO A 200 -7.03 -1.41 7.60
CA PRO A 200 -7.98 -1.12 6.51
C PRO A 200 -9.45 -1.33 6.88
N LYS A 201 -9.73 -2.20 7.85
CA LYS A 201 -11.08 -2.50 8.33
C LYS A 201 -11.60 -1.54 9.40
N SER A 202 -10.76 -0.60 9.84
CA SER A 202 -11.05 0.26 10.99
C SER A 202 -10.71 1.71 10.67
N GLU A 203 -11.65 2.40 10.03
CA GLU A 203 -11.53 3.83 9.66
C GLU A 203 -11.33 4.76 10.86
N ARG A 204 -11.59 4.28 12.08
CA ARG A 204 -11.47 5.07 13.31
C ARG A 204 -10.07 5.02 13.90
N ILE A 205 -9.19 4.09 13.51
CA ILE A 205 -7.87 3.97 14.13
C ILE A 205 -6.98 5.13 13.66
N TYR A 206 -6.56 5.93 14.62
CA TYR A 206 -5.62 7.04 14.44
C TYR A 206 -4.29 6.69 15.12
N LEU A 207 -3.22 6.72 14.33
CA LEU A 207 -1.87 6.45 14.77
C LEU A 207 -1.04 7.75 14.68
N PRO A 208 -0.66 8.38 15.81
CA PRO A 208 0.14 9.58 15.81
C PRO A 208 1.57 9.28 15.37
N LYS A 209 1.99 9.89 14.26
CA LYS A 209 3.39 9.84 13.81
C LYS A 209 4.31 10.44 14.89
N TYR A 210 5.50 9.88 15.03
CA TYR A 210 6.54 10.24 15.99
C TYR A 210 6.34 9.77 17.44
N ASP A 211 5.25 9.07 17.76
CA ASP A 211 5.10 8.44 19.07
C ASP A 211 6.20 7.42 19.33
N SER A 212 6.87 7.53 20.48
CA SER A 212 8.02 6.70 20.81
C SER A 212 7.59 5.34 21.36
N VAL A 213 8.32 4.31 20.96
CA VAL A 213 8.18 2.96 21.50
C VAL A 213 9.00 2.85 22.80
N PRO A 214 8.41 2.40 23.93
CA PRO A 214 9.15 2.16 25.17
C PRO A 214 10.27 1.12 24.98
N ARG A 215 11.43 1.31 25.61
CA ARG A 215 12.58 0.38 25.53
C ARG A 215 12.27 -1.04 26.02
N SER A 216 11.32 -1.17 26.94
CA SER A 216 10.84 -2.45 27.46
C SER A 216 9.89 -3.19 26.50
N SER A 217 9.39 -2.51 25.46
CA SER A 217 8.48 -3.13 24.49
C SER A 217 9.23 -4.15 23.63
N PRO A 218 8.62 -5.31 23.33
CA PRO A 218 9.20 -6.27 22.38
C PRO A 218 9.44 -5.65 20.99
N ILE A 219 8.68 -4.62 20.60
CA ILE A 219 8.90 -3.87 19.36
C ILE A 219 10.27 -3.18 19.39
N TYR A 220 10.64 -2.55 20.52
CA TYR A 220 11.94 -1.92 20.67
C TYR A 220 13.05 -2.97 20.76
N GLN A 221 12.84 -4.04 21.52
CA GLN A 221 13.83 -5.10 21.70
C GLN A 221 14.10 -5.91 20.42
N ALA A 222 13.18 -5.91 19.46
CA ALA A 222 13.42 -6.48 18.14
C ALA A 222 14.47 -5.68 17.35
N PHE A 223 14.68 -4.40 17.65
CA PHE A 223 15.72 -3.60 17.02
C PHE A 223 17.10 -4.18 17.33
N GLY A 224 17.85 -4.55 16.29
CA GLY A 224 19.13 -5.27 16.43
C GLY A 224 19.00 -6.80 16.40
N ASN A 225 17.79 -7.34 16.26
CA ASN A 225 17.54 -8.76 16.01
C ASN A 225 16.90 -8.94 14.62
N SER A 226 17.55 -9.70 13.74
CA SER A 226 17.08 -9.94 12.37
C SER A 226 16.00 -11.02 12.28
N GLU A 227 15.78 -11.81 13.33
CA GLU A 227 14.76 -12.85 13.34
C GLU A 227 13.35 -12.28 13.48
N GLU A 228 12.41 -12.91 12.78
CA GLU A 228 11.00 -12.65 12.99
C GLU A 228 10.53 -13.34 14.28
N LYS A 229 9.76 -12.63 15.12
CA LYS A 229 9.26 -13.16 16.38
C LYS A 229 7.79 -12.84 16.57
N ILE A 230 7.09 -13.79 17.19
CA ILE A 230 5.70 -13.61 17.61
C ILE A 230 5.66 -13.32 19.11
N HIS A 231 5.07 -12.19 19.47
CA HIS A 231 4.89 -11.76 20.86
C HIS A 231 3.41 -11.78 21.22
N LYS A 232 3.07 -12.41 22.34
CA LYS A 232 1.68 -12.55 22.80
C LYS A 232 1.35 -11.45 23.82
N ASN A 233 0.10 -11.00 23.82
CA ASN A 233 -0.45 -10.08 24.83
C ASN A 233 0.40 -8.81 25.05
N VAL A 234 0.95 -8.23 23.97
CA VAL A 234 1.74 -7.00 24.02
C VAL A 234 0.81 -5.81 24.19
N LYS A 235 1.07 -4.98 25.21
CA LYS A 235 0.34 -3.73 25.42
C LYS A 235 0.72 -2.72 24.32
N ILE A 236 -0.29 -2.28 23.56
CA ILE A 236 -0.17 -1.21 22.56
C ILE A 236 -0.90 0.02 23.09
N ASP A 237 -0.30 1.18 22.92
CA ASP A 237 -0.85 2.48 23.31
C ASP A 237 -0.36 3.57 22.34
N PHE A 238 -0.86 3.53 21.11
CA PHE A 238 -0.55 4.51 20.07
C PHE A 238 -1.84 5.19 19.61
N GLY A 239 -1.99 6.48 19.93
CA GLY A 239 -3.23 7.21 19.64
C GLY A 239 -4.45 6.57 20.30
N ASN A 240 -5.39 6.09 19.49
CA ASN A 240 -6.57 5.36 19.97
C ASN A 240 -6.48 3.83 19.77
N LEU A 241 -5.37 3.32 19.22
CA LEU A 241 -5.06 1.90 19.24
C LEU A 241 -4.54 1.52 20.63
N ARG A 242 -5.45 1.01 21.46
CA ARG A 242 -5.16 0.66 22.85
C ARG A 242 -5.47 -0.79 23.20
N GLY A 243 -4.76 -1.27 24.21
CA GLY A 243 -4.95 -2.58 24.84
C GLY A 243 -3.94 -3.61 24.37
N SER A 244 -4.13 -4.86 24.80
CA SER A 244 -3.21 -5.93 24.43
C SER A 244 -3.53 -6.55 23.08
N ARG A 245 -2.49 -6.90 22.32
CA ARG A 245 -2.57 -7.60 21.03
C ARG A 245 -1.44 -8.60 20.88
N ASN A 246 -1.63 -9.58 20.01
CA ASN A 246 -0.54 -10.43 19.55
C ASN A 246 0.14 -9.74 18.37
N LEU A 247 1.47 -9.82 18.31
CA LEU A 247 2.29 -9.11 17.33
C LEU A 247 3.21 -10.10 16.61
N ILE A 248 3.39 -9.92 15.31
CA ILE A 248 4.56 -10.43 14.58
C ILE A 248 5.49 -9.25 14.38
N VAL A 249 6.75 -9.38 14.79
CA VAL A 249 7.72 -8.28 14.79
C VAL A 249 9.00 -8.75 14.09
N LYS A 250 9.55 -7.90 13.22
CA LYS A 250 10.84 -8.12 12.56
C LYS A 250 11.56 -6.79 12.33
N ALA A 251 12.84 -6.71 12.66
CA ALA A 251 13.66 -5.57 12.26
C ALA A 251 14.12 -5.69 10.81
N ILE A 252 14.11 -4.57 10.09
CA ILE A 252 14.60 -4.45 8.72
C ILE A 252 15.39 -3.16 8.61
N GLY A 253 16.72 -3.27 8.55
CA GLY A 253 17.62 -2.13 8.61
C GLY A 253 17.40 -1.29 9.87
N LYS A 254 17.06 0.00 9.69
CA LYS A 254 16.77 0.95 10.77
C LYS A 254 15.28 1.06 11.12
N ALA A 255 14.47 0.13 10.65
CA ALA A 255 13.04 0.08 10.90
C ALA A 255 12.64 -1.23 11.59
N VAL A 256 11.51 -1.20 12.29
CA VAL A 256 10.85 -2.38 12.84
C VAL A 256 9.46 -2.45 12.25
N LEU A 257 9.21 -3.57 11.58
CA LEU A 257 7.94 -3.90 10.99
C LEU A 257 7.13 -4.71 11.99
N THR A 258 5.89 -4.29 12.23
CA THR A 258 4.98 -4.97 13.18
C THR A 258 3.65 -5.27 12.52
N ILE A 259 3.26 -6.55 12.46
CA ILE A 259 1.90 -6.96 12.13
C ILE A 259 1.13 -7.12 13.44
N VAL A 260 0.05 -6.36 13.59
CA VAL A 260 -0.89 -6.47 14.70
C VAL A 260 -1.94 -7.51 14.33
N LEU A 261 -1.86 -8.66 14.97
CA LEU A 261 -2.77 -9.77 14.72
C LEU A 261 -4.16 -9.50 15.28
N PRO A 262 -5.22 -10.07 14.68
CA PRO A 262 -6.55 -10.07 15.25
C PRO A 262 -6.58 -10.74 16.62
N LYS A 263 -7.54 -10.34 17.46
CA LYS A 263 -7.74 -10.96 18.78
C LYS A 263 -8.23 -12.40 18.68
N GLU A 264 -8.91 -12.70 17.58
CA GLU A 264 -9.56 -13.96 17.26
C GLU A 264 -8.57 -15.04 16.82
N ILE A 265 -7.36 -14.66 16.39
CA ILE A 265 -6.36 -15.58 15.85
C ILE A 265 -5.39 -16.04 16.95
N ASP A 266 -5.32 -17.35 17.17
CA ASP A 266 -4.27 -17.94 18.01
C ASP A 266 -2.91 -17.86 17.25
N PRO A 267 -1.92 -17.12 17.79
CA PRO A 267 -0.59 -17.03 17.19
C PRO A 267 0.11 -18.39 17.02
N ASN A 268 -0.28 -19.43 17.77
CA ASN A 268 0.31 -20.77 17.62
C ASN A 268 -0.02 -21.43 16.28
N ILE A 269 -1.11 -21.04 15.62
CA ILE A 269 -1.48 -21.55 14.29
C ILE A 269 -0.48 -21.06 13.24
N ILE A 270 0.07 -19.85 13.42
CA ILE A 270 1.05 -19.23 12.53
C ILE A 270 2.43 -19.90 12.70
N LEU A 271 2.81 -20.25 13.94
CA LEU A 271 4.12 -20.85 14.28
C LEU A 271 4.36 -22.26 13.74
N LYS A 272 3.31 -23.06 13.46
CA LYS A 272 3.46 -24.45 13.02
C LYS A 272 4.08 -24.64 11.63
N ARG A 273 4.25 -23.56 10.85
CA ARG A 273 4.66 -23.62 9.44
C ARG A 273 6.14 -23.29 9.20
N ASP A 274 6.86 -22.77 10.20
CA ASP A 274 8.19 -22.18 10.03
C ASP A 274 9.36 -23.08 10.47
N LYS A 275 9.30 -24.37 10.11
CA LYS A 275 10.45 -25.30 10.27
C LYS A 275 11.22 -25.61 8.98
N ASP A 276 10.64 -25.32 7.81
CA ASP A 276 11.23 -25.74 6.51
C ASP A 276 11.73 -24.57 5.64
N SER A 277 11.75 -23.33 6.15
CA SER A 277 12.04 -22.16 5.32
C SER A 277 13.46 -21.59 5.49
N LEU A 278 14.41 -22.35 6.04
CA LEU A 278 15.78 -21.89 6.32
C LEU A 278 16.63 -21.68 5.05
N LEU A 279 16.46 -20.51 4.44
CA LEU A 279 17.46 -19.92 3.55
C LEU A 279 17.71 -18.47 4.00
N PRO A 280 18.98 -18.06 4.15
CA PRO A 280 19.33 -16.68 4.45
C PRO A 280 18.77 -15.77 3.35
N PHE A 281 18.08 -14.71 3.77
CA PHE A 281 17.76 -13.60 2.87
C PHE A 281 19.08 -12.91 2.57
N MET A 282 19.52 -12.95 1.31
CA MET A 282 20.74 -12.26 0.89
C MET A 282 20.54 -10.75 1.10
N GLU A 283 21.40 -10.16 1.93
CA GLU A 283 21.59 -8.71 2.01
C GLU A 283 21.80 -8.16 0.59
N GLY A 284 21.00 -7.18 0.19
CA GLY A 284 21.08 -6.62 -1.16
C GLY A 284 20.20 -5.40 -1.41
N ASP A 285 18.98 -5.38 -0.87
CA ASP A 285 18.07 -4.23 -1.00
C ASP A 285 17.73 -3.72 0.40
N GLU A 286 18.44 -2.69 0.88
CA GLU A 286 17.93 -1.89 1.99
C GLU A 286 16.53 -1.40 1.59
N LEU A 287 15.49 -1.76 2.35
CA LEU A 287 14.18 -1.13 2.22
C LEU A 287 14.37 0.37 2.46
N LYS A 288 14.49 1.14 1.37
CA LYS A 288 14.63 2.58 1.45
C LYS A 288 13.23 3.14 1.68
N GLY A 289 13.01 3.62 2.89
CA GLY A 289 11.87 4.49 3.15
C GLY A 289 12.09 5.79 2.39
N ASP A 290 11.18 6.14 1.51
CA ASP A 290 11.16 7.48 0.92
C ASP A 290 10.67 8.52 1.94
N ALA A 291 10.71 9.80 1.54
CA ALA A 291 10.36 10.94 2.37
C ALA A 291 8.91 10.87 2.93
N ASP A 292 8.04 10.10 2.30
CA ASP A 292 6.62 10.00 2.65
C ASP A 292 6.30 8.76 3.52
N GLY A 293 7.32 7.96 3.85
CA GLY A 293 7.14 6.75 4.65
C GLY A 293 6.64 5.54 3.84
N ASN A 294 6.70 5.60 2.52
CA ASN A 294 6.50 4.43 1.67
C ASN A 294 7.82 3.65 1.58
N PHE A 295 7.73 2.35 1.84
CA PHE A 295 8.88 1.45 1.85
C PHE A 295 8.86 0.61 0.58
N THR A 296 9.90 0.76 -0.24
CA THR A 296 10.11 0.05 -1.50
C THR A 296 11.11 -1.06 -1.33
#